data_AF-A0A5E4K5Z2-F1
#
_entry.id   AF-A0A5E4K5Z2-F1
#
_cell.length_a   1.000
_cell.length_b   1.000
_cell.length_c   1.000
_cell.angle_alpha   90.00
_cell.angle_beta   90.00
_cell.angle_gamma   90.00
#
_symmetry.space_group_name_H-M   'P 1'
#
loop_
_entity.id
_entity.type
_entity.pdbx_description
1 polymer ?
#
loop_
_entity_poly.entity_id
_entity_poly.type
_entity_poly.pdbx_seq_one_letter_code
_entity_poly.pdbx_strand_id
1 'polypeptide(L)'
;MKEVDSNIEKLKRGDAKSLDMIMKMRAIREHYLESYEEIADFRKKIQPWIERGFVSKNFEVNPDSPLEQEFCYSLTSLGKQYYQDLNPIHEESDSCQE
;
A
#
# COMPACT_ATOMS: atom_id res chain seq x y z
N MET A 1 -12.22 -15.11 19.64
CA MET A 1 -12.21 -14.55 18.27
C MET A 1 -13.10 -13.31 18.17
N LYS A 2 -12.80 -12.22 18.90
CA LYS A 2 -13.59 -10.97 18.84
C LYS A 2 -12.74 -9.68 18.76
N GLU A 3 -11.45 -9.75 19.10
CA GLU A 3 -10.55 -8.58 19.03
C GLU A 3 -9.95 -8.33 17.65
N VAL A 4 -9.88 -9.37 16.80
CA VAL A 4 -9.32 -9.25 15.44
C VAL A 4 -10.21 -8.34 14.57
N ASP A 5 -11.53 -8.51 14.67
CA ASP A 5 -12.51 -7.75 13.89
C ASP A 5 -12.54 -6.26 14.26
N SER A 6 -12.39 -5.93 15.54
CA SER A 6 -12.42 -4.54 16.00
C SER A 6 -11.17 -3.76 15.57
N ASN A 7 -10.01 -4.42 15.48
CA ASN A 7 -8.79 -3.81 14.96
C ASN A 7 -8.86 -3.60 13.45
N ILE A 8 -9.46 -4.54 12.71
CA ILE A 8 -9.72 -4.40 11.27
C ILE A 8 -10.65 -3.21 11.02
N GLU A 9 -11.76 -3.05 11.76
CA GLU A 9 -12.69 -1.93 11.59
C GLU A 9 -12.09 -0.55 11.90
N LYS A 10 -11.20 -0.45 12.89
CA LYS A 10 -10.46 0.79 13.18
C LYS A 10 -9.46 1.13 12.07
N LEU A 11 -8.84 0.13 11.46
CA LEU A 11 -7.94 0.30 10.30
C LEU A 11 -8.68 0.66 9.02
N LYS A 12 -9.91 0.15 8.81
CA LYS A 12 -10.76 0.48 7.64
C LYS A 12 -10.96 1.99 7.47
N ARG A 13 -10.94 2.77 8.55
CA ARG A 13 -11.19 4.23 8.52
C ARG A 13 -9.92 5.09 8.61
N GLY A 14 -8.79 4.53 9.05
CA GLY A 14 -7.59 5.31 9.41
C GLY A 14 -6.49 5.37 8.35
N ASP A 15 -6.22 4.29 7.63
CA ASP A 15 -4.96 4.12 6.87
C ASP A 15 -5.13 3.69 5.41
N ALA A 16 -6.34 3.79 4.86
CA ALA A 16 -6.61 3.47 3.45
C ALA A 16 -5.81 4.34 2.47
N LYS A 17 -5.31 5.52 2.88
CA LYS A 17 -4.55 6.44 2.02
C LYS A 17 -3.22 5.86 1.54
N SER A 18 -2.48 5.15 2.40
CA SER A 18 -1.20 4.56 2.01
C SER A 18 -1.40 3.38 1.05
N LEU A 19 -2.46 2.59 1.26
CA LEU A 19 -2.85 1.52 0.32
C LEU A 19 -3.36 2.09 -1.01
N ASP A 20 -4.15 3.16 -0.98
CA ASP A 20 -4.62 3.87 -2.17
C ASP A 20 -3.47 4.45 -2.99
N MET A 21 -2.46 5.02 -2.32
CA MET A 21 -1.25 5.52 -2.97
C MET A 21 -0.46 4.40 -3.66
N ILE A 22 -0.29 3.23 -3.01
CA ILE A 22 0.39 2.08 -3.63
C ILE A 22 -0.45 1.49 -4.78
N MET A 23 -1.78 1.42 -4.66
CA MET A 23 -2.64 0.96 -5.76
C MET A 23 -2.52 1.87 -6.99
N LYS A 24 -2.59 3.20 -6.80
CA LYS A 24 -2.52 4.17 -7.90
C LYS A 24 -1.14 4.18 -8.58
N MET A 25 -0.07 4.09 -7.80
CA MET A 25 1.30 4.14 -8.31
C MET A 25 1.85 2.77 -8.72
N ARG A 26 1.12 1.67 -8.46
CA ARG A 26 1.53 0.26 -8.56
C ARG A 26 2.68 -0.14 -7.61
N ALA A 27 3.59 0.78 -7.31
CA ALA A 27 4.61 0.70 -6.28
C ALA A 27 4.99 2.11 -5.81
N ILE A 28 5.42 2.24 -4.56
CA ILE A 28 5.99 3.47 -4.02
C ILE A 28 7.48 3.23 -3.78
N ARG A 29 8.31 4.10 -4.34
CA ARG A 29 9.75 4.15 -4.08
C ARG A 29 10.04 5.35 -3.20
N GLU A 30 11.02 5.24 -2.31
CA GLU A 30 11.29 6.29 -1.31
C GLU A 30 11.82 7.58 -1.93
N HIS A 31 12.52 7.53 -3.07
CA HIS A 31 12.96 8.75 -3.76
C HIS A 31 11.79 9.59 -4.32
N TYR A 32 10.58 9.03 -4.43
CA TYR A 32 9.38 9.80 -4.77
C TYR A 32 8.85 10.65 -3.61
N LEU A 33 9.34 10.43 -2.39
CA LEU A 33 8.96 11.20 -1.21
C LEU A 33 9.91 12.40 -1.10
N GLU A 34 9.36 13.58 -0.81
CA GLU A 34 10.07 14.85 -0.99
C GLU A 34 11.10 15.11 0.13
N SER A 35 10.99 14.40 1.26
CA SER A 35 11.88 14.59 2.40
C SER A 35 12.11 13.33 3.22
N TYR A 36 13.20 13.34 3.99
CA TYR A 36 13.50 12.28 4.97
C TYR A 36 12.41 12.13 6.04
N GLU A 37 11.77 13.24 6.43
CA GLU A 37 10.66 13.23 7.39
C GLU A 37 9.44 12.51 6.81
N GLU A 38 9.10 12.77 5.55
CA GLU A 38 8.03 12.07 4.84
C GLU A 38 8.33 10.58 4.67
N ILE A 39 9.58 10.21 4.37
CA ILE A 39 10.01 8.80 4.31
C ILE A 39 9.80 8.13 5.67
N ALA A 40 10.25 8.76 6.76
CA ALA A 40 10.11 8.21 8.11
C ALA A 40 8.63 8.04 8.51
N ASP A 41 7.78 9.01 8.16
CA ASP A 41 6.35 8.95 8.47
C ASP A 41 5.59 7.96 7.57
N PHE A 42 5.96 7.85 6.29
CA PHE A 42 5.46 6.81 5.41
C PHE A 42 5.84 5.42 5.94
N ARG A 43 7.09 5.22 6.35
CA ARG A 43 7.57 3.96 6.96
C ARG A 43 6.73 3.56 8.18
N LYS A 44 6.45 4.50 9.09
CA LYS A 44 5.60 4.24 10.26
C LYS A 44 4.18 3.83 9.87
N LYS A 45 3.58 4.50 8.88
CA LYS A 45 2.21 4.21 8.41
C LYS A 45 2.13 2.90 7.63
N ILE A 46 3.18 2.53 6.89
CA ILE A 46 3.18 1.33 6.05
C ILE A 46 3.55 0.06 6.81
N GLN A 47 4.30 0.18 7.90
CA GLN A 47 4.79 -0.95 8.71
C GLN A 47 3.67 -1.93 9.13
N PRO A 48 2.49 -1.50 9.61
CA PRO A 48 1.41 -2.41 9.99
C PRO A 48 0.79 -3.17 8.80
N TRP A 49 0.95 -2.67 7.58
CA TRP A 49 0.49 -3.34 6.36
C TRP A 49 1.51 -4.37 5.86
N ILE A 50 2.80 -4.12 6.10
CA ILE A 50 3.88 -5.07 5.82
C ILE A 50 3.79 -6.26 6.78
N GLU A 51 3.66 -6.01 8.09
CA GLU A 51 3.58 -7.06 9.11
C GLU A 51 2.39 -8.00 8.92
N ARG A 52 1.31 -7.50 8.31
CA ARG A 52 0.12 -8.28 7.98
C ARG A 52 0.17 -8.94 6.60
N GLY A 53 1.25 -8.75 5.86
CA GLY A 53 1.45 -9.35 4.53
C GLY A 53 0.64 -8.72 3.41
N PHE A 54 0.02 -7.55 3.61
CA PHE A 54 -0.69 -6.82 2.56
C PHE A 54 0.27 -6.07 1.63
N VAL A 55 1.42 -5.64 2.16
CA VAL A 55 2.44 -4.88 1.41
C VAL A 55 3.76 -5.64 1.46
N SER A 56 4.39 -5.80 0.30
CA SER A 56 5.77 -6.25 0.16
C SER A 56 6.71 -5.06 0.22
N LYS A 57 7.88 -5.27 0.84
CA LYS A 57 8.98 -4.30 0.90
C LYS A 57 10.23 -4.95 0.33
N ASN A 58 10.73 -4.41 -0.77
CA ASN A 58 11.95 -4.86 -1.43
C ASN A 58 13.03 -3.77 -1.39
N PHE A 59 14.29 -4.18 -1.39
CA PHE A 59 15.41 -3.28 -1.62
C PHE A 59 15.67 -3.21 -3.12
N GLU A 60 15.68 -2.00 -3.66
CA GLU A 60 15.97 -1.75 -5.08
C GLU A 60 17.04 -0.65 -5.22
N VAL A 61 17.74 -0.65 -6.35
CA VAL A 61 18.66 0.44 -6.69
C VAL A 61 17.84 1.67 -7.05
N ASN A 62 18.22 2.82 -6.49
CA ASN A 62 17.62 4.10 -6.84
C ASN A 62 17.98 4.43 -8.32
N PRO A 63 16.99 4.63 -9.21
CA PRO A 63 17.26 4.94 -10.61
C PRO A 63 18.01 6.27 -10.81
N ASP A 64 17.83 7.23 -9.90
CA ASP A 64 18.46 8.56 -9.96
C ASP A 64 19.88 8.56 -9.36
N SER A 65 20.20 7.56 -8.53
CA SER A 65 21.52 7.40 -7.91
C SER A 65 21.88 5.91 -7.86
N PRO A 66 22.57 5.37 -8.89
CA PRO A 66 22.87 3.93 -8.99
C PRO A 66 23.76 3.36 -7.86
N LEU A 67 24.34 4.24 -7.04
CA LEU A 67 25.14 3.89 -5.86
C LEU A 67 24.29 3.82 -4.59
N GLU A 68 23.04 4.25 -4.65
CA GLU A 68 22.10 4.27 -3.54
C GLU A 68 21.06 3.16 -3.68
N GLN A 69 20.67 2.60 -2.54
CA GLN A 69 19.57 1.66 -2.43
C GLN A 69 18.42 2.31 -1.69
N GLU A 70 17.21 1.99 -2.10
CA GLU A 70 15.98 2.48 -1.52
C GLU A 70 15.00 1.33 -1.25
N PHE A 71 14.00 1.60 -0.40
CA PHE A 71 12.87 0.69 -0.30
C PHE A 71 11.86 0.94 -1.41
N CYS A 72 11.38 -0.16 -1.98
CA CYS A 72 10.26 -0.21 -2.91
C CYS A 72 9.11 -0.98 -2.25
N TYR A 73 7.93 -0.36 -2.19
CA TYR A 73 6.74 -0.88 -1.53
C TYR A 73 5.66 -1.18 -2.56
N SER A 74 5.13 -2.40 -2.55
CA SER A 74 4.07 -2.83 -3.49
C SER A 74 3.03 -3.70 -2.81
N LEU A 75 1.81 -3.73 -3.34
CA LEU A 75 0.77 -4.59 -2.78
C LEU A 75 0.97 -6.04 -3.17
N THR A 76 0.86 -6.92 -2.18
CA THR A 76 0.75 -8.37 -2.41
C THR A 76 -0.61 -8.70 -3.01
N SER A 77 -0.80 -9.94 -3.48
CA SER A 77 -2.12 -10.42 -3.91
C SER A 77 -3.17 -10.26 -2.79
N LEU A 78 -2.78 -10.53 -1.55
CA LEU A 78 -3.63 -10.33 -0.38
C LEU A 78 -3.97 -8.86 -0.15
N GLY A 79 -2.99 -7.96 -0.31
CA GLY A 79 -3.19 -6.52 -0.21
C GLY A 79 -4.15 -5.96 -1.25
N LYS A 80 -4.05 -6.44 -2.50
CA LYS A 80 -4.95 -6.06 -3.59
C LYS A 80 -6.39 -6.48 -3.31
N GLN A 81 -6.59 -7.74 -2.90
CA GLN A 81 -7.91 -8.25 -2.54
C GLN A 81 -8.51 -7.45 -1.38
N TYR A 82 -7.73 -7.23 -0.32
CA TYR A 82 -8.18 -6.43 0.82
C TYR A 82 -8.56 -4.99 0.42
N TYR A 83 -7.78 -4.34 -0.46
CA TYR A 83 -8.12 -3.02 -0.96
C TYR A 83 -9.43 -3.00 -1.77
N GLN A 84 -9.66 -4.03 -2.60
CA GLN A 84 -10.90 -4.19 -3.36
C GLN A 84 -12.11 -4.39 -2.43
N ASP A 85 -11.97 -5.21 -1.39
CA ASP A 85 -13.01 -5.43 -0.38
C ASP A 85 -13.35 -4.14 0.41
N LEU A 86 -12.38 -3.23 0.57
CA LEU A 86 -12.56 -1.94 1.24
C LEU A 86 -13.17 -0.86 0.34
N ASN A 87 -12.95 -0.95 -0.96
CA ASN A 87 -13.46 -0.01 -1.96
C ASN A 87 -14.31 -0.74 -3.00
N PRO A 88 -15.52 -1.23 -2.64
CA PRO A 88 -16.37 -2.01 -3.54
C PRO A 88 -17.00 -1.20 -4.70
N ILE A 89 -16.38 -0.11 -5.15
CA ILE A 89 -16.81 0.68 -6.30
C ILE A 89 -15.64 0.81 -7.28
N HIS A 90 -15.50 -0.19 -8.15
CA HIS A 90 -15.15 -0.08 -9.58
C HIS A 90 -15.31 -1.46 -10.27
N GLU A 91 -16.45 -2.12 -10.04
CA GLU A 91 -17.05 -3.02 -11.04
C GLU A 91 -18.33 -2.35 -11.59
N GLU A 92 -18.15 -1.23 -12.26
CA GLU A 92 -19.06 -0.73 -13.30
C GLU A 92 -18.10 -0.15 -14.35
N SER A 93 -17.94 -0.66 -15.57
CA SER A 93 -18.84 -1.45 -16.40
C SER A 93 -17.99 -2.19 -17.45
N ASP A 94 -18.13 -3.50 -17.58
CA ASP A 94 -17.80 -4.22 -18.83
C ASP A 94 -18.85 -5.32 -19.12
N SER A 95 -20.09 -5.07 -18.71
CA SER A 95 -21.27 -5.78 -19.22
C SER A 95 -21.84 -5.05 -20.44
N CYS A 96 -21.05 -4.96 -21.50
CA CYS A 96 -21.64 -5.02 -22.85
C CYS A 96 -21.68 -6.50 -23.24
N GLN A 97 -22.69 -7.19 -22.69
CA GLN A 97 -23.23 -8.38 -23.34
C GLN A 97 -24.16 -7.93 -24.47
N GLU A 98 -24.05 -8.66 -25.58
CA GLU A 98 -24.82 -8.62 -26.84
C GLU A 98 -24.37 -7.61 -27.92
#